data_AF-A0A2V1ANK2-F1
#
_entry.id   AF-A0A2V1ANK2-F1
#
_cell.length_a   1.000
_cell.length_b   1.000
_cell.length_c   1.000
_cell.angle_alpha   90.00
_cell.angle_beta   90.00
_cell.angle_gamma   90.00
#
_symmetry.space_group_name_H-M   'P 1'
#
loop_
_entity.id
_entity.type
_entity.pdbx_description
1 polymer ?
#
loop_
_entity_poly.entity_id
_entity_poly.type
_entity_poly.pdbx_seq_one_letter_code
_entity_poly.pdbx_strand_id
1 'polypeptide(L)'
;MSQSLIVFEPSGKVLHQVNNKISPFNDLIYSIVNDSHTELNPGFYTTSASQKRFYALKKAGIYAAVYLDVVTTLDSDKVRQCLSDVLRTYTVVTEEGETDSSKLTKLIDYQFNQLTKLKTGAGVTEKAPVAEKPTKPEPKEKTKKKGAKTMRKWVNGEMVEVQENSILDYSEGKGDSTDAFSGAEEAISVDNSNFQRRDDLVLVSELQDILGEESDEDEDAPKTMTSTFFGKVSSYFGGAADINDVSKKFYDQLISKNIAPPTASAILDKIKANIGKKSVTVAEFKSVLTEELTKTLTPNVSTDLLYDIKRNSAGKKRPYVISVVGVNGVGKSTNLAKLAYWFLQNNLNVLICACDTFRSGAVEQLKVHVNNLQRLNANSATESKIDLFEKGYGGGDHVVNTAKSAINHAQEEGYDIVLIDTAGRTHSNAKLMAPLKKFGDAANPDKIIMVGEALVGTDSVEQAVNFNNAFGNRRNLDFFIISKVDTVGDLVGSMINMVMATRVPILFVGTGQTYTDIKKLSVKSVVDMLTR
;
A
#
# COMPACT_ATOMS: atom_id res chain seq x y z
N MET A 1 -28.30 -14.49 -6.40
CA MET A 1 -27.63 -14.10 -7.66
C MET A 1 -26.70 -12.93 -7.39
N SER A 2 -25.50 -12.93 -7.96
CA SER A 2 -24.47 -11.90 -7.74
C SER A 2 -24.72 -10.62 -8.54
N GLN A 3 -25.74 -10.56 -9.40
CA GLN A 3 -25.92 -9.53 -10.43
C GLN A 3 -26.88 -8.44 -9.95
N SER A 4 -26.64 -7.20 -10.36
CA SER A 4 -27.47 -6.03 -10.05
C SER A 4 -27.56 -5.16 -11.29
N LEU A 5 -28.60 -4.33 -11.38
CA LEU A 5 -28.83 -3.36 -12.44
C LEU A 5 -29.08 -1.99 -11.82
N ILE A 6 -28.51 -0.95 -12.40
CA ILE A 6 -28.78 0.44 -12.00
C ILE A 6 -29.11 1.32 -13.20
N VAL A 7 -29.91 2.35 -12.96
CA VAL A 7 -30.12 3.49 -13.86
C VAL A 7 -29.63 4.73 -13.13
N PHE A 8 -28.82 5.56 -13.77
CA PHE A 8 -28.18 6.70 -13.12
C PHE A 8 -27.94 7.88 -14.08
N GLU A 9 -27.81 9.08 -13.51
CA GLU A 9 -27.49 10.31 -14.23
C GLU A 9 -25.98 10.47 -14.46
N PRO A 10 -25.52 11.36 -15.37
CA PRO A 10 -24.10 11.66 -15.55
C PRO A 10 -23.43 12.18 -14.27
N SER A 11 -24.21 12.75 -13.35
CA SER A 11 -23.78 13.18 -12.01
C SER A 11 -23.38 12.03 -11.08
N GLY A 12 -23.65 10.78 -11.46
CA GLY A 12 -23.47 9.59 -10.62
C GLY A 12 -24.67 9.31 -9.68
N LYS A 13 -25.72 10.14 -9.71
CA LYS A 13 -26.93 9.93 -8.93
C LYS A 13 -27.70 8.72 -9.45
N VAL A 14 -27.89 7.71 -8.60
CA VAL A 14 -28.68 6.52 -8.92
C VAL A 14 -30.17 6.87 -8.89
N LEU A 15 -30.84 6.69 -10.02
CA LEU A 15 -32.26 6.95 -10.21
C LEU A 15 -33.12 5.70 -9.94
N HIS A 16 -32.61 4.53 -10.30
CA HIS A 16 -33.27 3.25 -10.07
C HIS A 16 -32.24 2.14 -9.83
N GLN A 17 -32.59 1.16 -9.00
CA GLN A 17 -31.70 0.04 -8.70
C GLN A 17 -32.49 -1.26 -8.51
N VAL A 18 -31.90 -2.35 -9.00
CA VAL A 18 -32.37 -3.72 -8.78
C VAL A 18 -31.30 -4.46 -7.98
N ASN A 19 -31.67 -4.92 -6.78
CA ASN A 19 -30.81 -5.48 -5.72
C ASN A 19 -29.96 -4.43 -4.95
N ASN A 20 -29.76 -4.64 -3.64
CA ASN A 20 -29.06 -3.71 -2.73
C ASN A 20 -27.51 -3.68 -2.89
N LYS A 21 -26.95 -4.03 -4.05
CA LYS A 21 -25.49 -4.16 -4.24
C LYS A 21 -24.96 -3.12 -5.22
N ILE A 22 -24.85 -1.88 -4.73
CA ILE A 22 -24.38 -0.71 -5.52
C ILE A 22 -22.85 -0.64 -5.60
N SER A 23 -22.14 -1.07 -4.54
CA SER A 23 -20.67 -0.96 -4.44
C SER A 23 -19.89 -1.38 -5.69
N PRO A 24 -20.24 -2.45 -6.42
CA PRO A 24 -19.54 -2.83 -7.65
C PRO A 24 -19.66 -1.80 -8.78
N PHE A 25 -20.74 -1.02 -8.84
CA PHE A 25 -20.95 -0.04 -9.90
C PHE A 25 -20.08 1.21 -9.76
N ASN A 26 -19.49 1.45 -8.58
CA ASN A 26 -18.53 2.53 -8.40
C ASN A 26 -17.32 2.34 -9.32
N ASP A 27 -16.87 1.11 -9.52
CA ASP A 27 -15.76 0.77 -10.42
C ASP A 27 -16.09 1.12 -11.88
N LEU A 28 -17.34 0.87 -12.29
CA LEU A 28 -17.83 1.21 -13.63
C LEU A 28 -17.96 2.72 -13.82
N ILE A 29 -18.59 3.43 -12.86
CA ILE A 29 -18.75 4.88 -12.93
C ILE A 29 -17.38 5.56 -13.00
N TYR A 30 -16.43 5.09 -12.19
CA TYR A 30 -15.04 5.55 -12.22
C TYR A 30 -14.35 5.28 -13.56
N SER A 31 -14.62 4.14 -14.21
CA SER A 31 -14.09 3.82 -15.54
C SER A 31 -14.67 4.70 -16.66
N ILE A 32 -15.94 5.09 -16.54
CA ILE A 32 -16.59 6.02 -17.47
C ILE A 32 -16.01 7.43 -17.33
N VAL A 33 -15.76 7.90 -16.09
CA VAL A 33 -15.20 9.24 -15.84
C VAL A 33 -13.74 9.37 -16.29
N ASN A 34 -12.96 8.28 -16.23
CA ASN A 34 -11.53 8.28 -16.57
C ASN A 34 -11.23 7.79 -18.00
N ASP A 35 -12.24 7.65 -18.86
CA ASP A 35 -12.11 7.14 -20.24
C ASP A 35 -11.34 5.81 -20.36
N SER A 36 -11.39 4.97 -19.31
CA SER A 36 -10.70 3.67 -19.26
C SER A 36 -11.59 2.51 -19.68
N HIS A 37 -12.66 2.80 -20.41
CA HIS A 37 -13.66 1.85 -20.85
C HIS A 37 -13.45 1.47 -22.32
N THR A 38 -13.92 0.28 -22.70
CA THR A 38 -13.96 -0.10 -24.12
C THR A 38 -15.33 0.24 -24.68
N GLU A 39 -15.39 1.16 -25.63
CA GLU A 39 -16.61 1.44 -26.39
C GLU A 39 -16.77 0.41 -27.51
N LEU A 40 -17.82 -0.42 -27.43
CA LEU A 40 -18.09 -1.45 -28.43
C LEU A 40 -18.94 -0.88 -29.59
N ASN A 41 -19.85 0.03 -29.26
CA ASN A 41 -20.76 0.73 -30.16
C ASN A 41 -21.06 2.12 -29.56
N PRO A 42 -21.53 3.11 -30.34
CA PRO A 42 -21.81 4.46 -29.83
C PRO A 42 -22.69 4.44 -28.57
N GLY A 43 -22.14 4.89 -27.45
CA GLY A 43 -22.84 4.93 -26.17
C GLY A 43 -22.98 3.59 -25.43
N PHE A 44 -22.38 2.49 -25.92
CA PHE A 44 -22.37 1.18 -25.25
C PHE A 44 -20.95 0.79 -24.83
N TYR A 45 -20.76 0.71 -23.51
CA TYR A 45 -19.46 0.57 -22.87
C TYR A 45 -19.35 -0.77 -22.14
N THR A 46 -18.16 -1.36 -22.17
CA THR A 46 -17.82 -2.50 -21.33
C THR A 46 -16.51 -2.27 -20.59
N THR A 47 -16.44 -2.74 -19.35
CA THR A 47 -15.22 -2.74 -18.54
C THR A 47 -15.18 -4.00 -17.66
N SER A 48 -13.98 -4.42 -17.27
CA SER A 48 -13.80 -5.57 -16.37
C SER A 48 -13.00 -5.11 -15.15
N ALA A 49 -13.58 -5.28 -13.97
CA ALA A 49 -12.97 -4.92 -12.70
C ALA A 49 -13.37 -5.94 -11.62
N SER A 50 -12.45 -6.25 -10.70
CA SER A 50 -12.77 -7.04 -9.50
C SER A 50 -13.46 -8.40 -9.77
N GLN A 51 -13.01 -9.15 -10.80
CA GLN A 51 -13.62 -10.43 -11.25
C GLN A 51 -15.08 -10.31 -11.74
N LYS A 52 -15.49 -9.09 -12.13
CA LYS A 52 -16.79 -8.78 -12.72
C LYS A 52 -16.63 -8.07 -14.05
N ARG A 53 -17.58 -8.33 -14.94
CA ARG A 53 -17.71 -7.64 -16.22
C ARG A 53 -18.93 -6.74 -16.18
N PHE A 54 -18.72 -5.49 -16.51
CA PHE A 54 -19.73 -4.45 -16.50
C PHE A 54 -20.12 -4.09 -17.93
N TYR A 55 -21.39 -3.77 -18.10
CA TYR A 55 -21.97 -3.26 -19.33
C TYR A 55 -22.79 -2.02 -19.00
N ALA A 56 -22.60 -0.95 -19.77
CA ALA A 56 -23.33 0.30 -19.61
C ALA A 56 -23.81 0.79 -20.96
N LEU A 57 -25.04 1.30 -21.01
CA LEU A 57 -25.60 1.95 -22.19
C LEU A 57 -26.02 3.37 -21.81
N LYS A 58 -25.58 4.36 -22.58
CA LYS A 58 -25.98 5.76 -22.49
C LYS A 58 -26.99 6.09 -23.58
N LYS A 59 -28.13 6.65 -23.20
CA LYS A 59 -29.14 7.16 -24.15
C LYS A 59 -29.83 8.39 -23.57
N ALA A 60 -29.98 9.44 -24.38
CA ALA A 60 -30.64 10.70 -23.98
C ALA A 60 -30.14 11.29 -22.64
N GLY A 61 -28.84 11.16 -22.35
CA GLY A 61 -28.23 11.69 -21.13
C GLY A 61 -28.36 10.81 -19.88
N ILE A 62 -29.03 9.65 -19.96
CA ILE A 62 -29.19 8.71 -18.84
C ILE A 62 -28.41 7.42 -19.13
N TYR A 63 -27.86 6.81 -18.08
CA TYR A 63 -27.11 5.55 -18.16
C TYR A 63 -27.91 4.41 -17.53
N ALA A 64 -27.90 3.25 -18.19
CA ALA A 64 -28.30 1.98 -17.58
C ALA A 64 -27.12 1.02 -17.57
N ALA A 65 -26.88 0.35 -16.46
CA ALA A 65 -25.74 -0.54 -16.30
C ALA A 65 -26.09 -1.84 -15.59
N VAL A 66 -25.39 -2.91 -15.98
CA VAL A 66 -25.48 -4.24 -15.36
C VAL A 66 -24.07 -4.79 -15.19
N TYR A 67 -23.88 -5.61 -14.15
CA TYR A 67 -22.65 -6.38 -14.01
C TYR A 67 -22.91 -7.87 -13.88
N LEU A 68 -21.96 -8.66 -14.40
CA LEU A 68 -21.95 -10.11 -14.46
C LEU A 68 -20.63 -10.63 -13.88
N ASP A 69 -20.61 -11.83 -13.31
CA ASP A 69 -19.35 -12.45 -12.89
C ASP A 69 -18.55 -12.87 -14.14
N VAL A 70 -17.22 -12.75 -14.10
CA VAL A 70 -16.35 -12.98 -15.28
C VAL A 70 -16.46 -14.38 -15.87
N VAL A 71 -16.89 -15.38 -15.08
CA VAL A 71 -17.13 -16.76 -15.54
C VAL A 71 -18.34 -16.85 -16.49
N THR A 72 -19.23 -15.85 -16.47
CA THR A 72 -20.41 -15.80 -17.35
C THR A 72 -20.17 -14.89 -18.55
N THR A 73 -19.98 -15.49 -19.71
CA THR A 73 -20.03 -14.77 -21.00
C THR A 73 -21.49 -14.71 -21.48
N LEU A 74 -22.00 -13.50 -21.66
CA LEU A 74 -23.30 -13.24 -22.25
C LEU A 74 -23.09 -12.53 -23.58
N ASP A 75 -24.00 -12.76 -24.52
CA ASP A 75 -24.01 -12.11 -25.81
C ASP A 75 -24.20 -10.59 -25.64
N SER A 76 -23.21 -9.82 -26.08
CA SER A 76 -23.16 -8.36 -25.92
C SER A 76 -24.36 -7.66 -26.57
N ASP A 77 -24.89 -8.21 -27.68
CA ASP A 77 -26.06 -7.62 -28.35
C ASP A 77 -27.35 -7.82 -27.56
N LYS A 78 -27.50 -8.97 -26.89
CA LYS A 78 -28.65 -9.23 -26.02
C LYS A 78 -28.61 -8.36 -24.76
N VAL A 79 -27.42 -8.15 -24.20
CA VAL A 79 -27.24 -7.25 -23.05
C VAL A 79 -27.58 -5.80 -23.45
N ARG A 80 -27.10 -5.36 -24.62
CA ARG A 80 -27.42 -4.03 -25.16
C ARG A 80 -28.92 -3.84 -25.39
N GLN A 81 -29.61 -4.83 -25.98
CA GLN A 81 -31.05 -4.77 -26.20
C GLN A 81 -31.83 -4.65 -24.89
N CYS A 82 -31.47 -5.46 -23.88
CA CYS A 82 -32.07 -5.38 -22.56
C CYS A 82 -31.86 -4.00 -21.90
N LEU A 83 -30.64 -3.45 -21.91
CA LEU A 83 -30.38 -2.12 -21.37
C LEU A 83 -31.14 -1.02 -22.14
N SER A 84 -31.32 -1.17 -23.45
CA SER A 84 -32.13 -0.25 -24.26
C SER A 84 -33.61 -0.32 -23.89
N ASP A 85 -34.14 -1.52 -23.66
CA ASP A 85 -35.54 -1.73 -23.24
C ASP A 85 -35.79 -1.17 -21.83
N VAL A 86 -34.82 -1.33 -20.93
CA VAL A 86 -34.86 -0.73 -19.58
C VAL A 86 -34.89 0.79 -19.65
N LEU A 87 -34.01 1.41 -20.45
CA LEU A 87 -34.01 2.86 -20.63
C LEU A 87 -35.29 3.37 -21.28
N ARG A 88 -35.84 2.65 -22.26
CA ARG A 88 -37.13 2.98 -22.88
C ARG A 88 -38.27 2.93 -21.86
N THR A 89 -38.32 1.87 -21.07
CA THR A 89 -39.33 1.69 -20.02
C THR A 89 -39.23 2.79 -18.97
N TYR A 90 -38.00 3.13 -18.55
CA TYR A 90 -37.75 4.22 -17.61
C TYR A 90 -38.21 5.58 -18.17
N THR A 91 -37.92 5.86 -19.44
CA THR A 91 -38.31 7.13 -20.10
C THR A 91 -39.83 7.27 -20.22
N VAL A 92 -40.52 6.22 -20.68
CA VAL A 92 -41.99 6.24 -20.81
C VAL A 92 -42.68 6.43 -19.45
N VAL A 93 -42.23 5.72 -18.42
CA VAL A 93 -42.84 5.84 -17.07
C VAL A 93 -42.57 7.20 -16.43
N THR A 94 -41.41 7.81 -16.71
CA THR A 94 -41.09 9.16 -16.20
C THR A 94 -41.82 10.27 -16.94
N GLU A 95 -42.08 10.12 -18.25
CA GLU A 95 -42.86 11.07 -19.06
C GLU A 95 -44.37 11.01 -18.77
N GLU A 96 -44.92 9.84 -18.45
CA GLU A 96 -46.35 9.66 -18.15
C GLU A 96 -46.77 10.15 -16.74
N GLY A 97 -45.84 10.62 -15.91
CA GLY A 97 -46.14 11.18 -14.59
C GLY A 97 -46.69 10.19 -13.55
N GLU A 98 -46.77 8.90 -13.87
CA GLU A 98 -47.22 7.87 -12.93
C GLU A 98 -46.14 7.58 -11.87
N THR A 99 -46.45 7.89 -10.61
CA THR A 99 -45.60 7.62 -9.44
C THR A 99 -45.64 6.16 -8.98
N ASP A 100 -45.96 5.22 -9.86
CA ASP A 100 -46.12 3.81 -9.51
C ASP A 100 -44.78 3.06 -9.64
N SER A 101 -43.86 3.36 -8.71
CA SER A 101 -42.54 2.73 -8.56
C SER A 101 -42.63 1.18 -8.56
N SER A 102 -43.79 0.63 -8.19
CA SER A 102 -44.06 -0.81 -8.15
C SER A 102 -44.20 -1.46 -9.54
N LYS A 103 -44.83 -0.77 -10.52
CA LYS A 103 -44.98 -1.27 -11.90
C LYS A 103 -43.64 -1.25 -12.64
N LEU A 104 -42.88 -0.16 -12.49
CA LEU A 104 -41.54 0.00 -13.07
C LEU A 104 -40.59 -1.10 -12.58
N THR A 105 -40.58 -1.35 -11.26
CA THR A 105 -39.76 -2.41 -10.66
C THR A 105 -40.12 -3.78 -11.23
N LYS A 106 -41.42 -4.11 -11.37
CA LYS A 106 -41.88 -5.39 -11.94
C LYS A 106 -41.49 -5.57 -13.42
N LEU A 107 -41.55 -4.50 -14.22
CA LEU A 107 -41.18 -4.54 -15.64
C LEU A 107 -39.67 -4.71 -15.83
N ILE A 108 -38.86 -3.99 -15.05
CA ILE A 108 -37.41 -4.11 -15.07
C ILE A 108 -36.98 -5.48 -14.53
N ASP A 109 -37.60 -5.96 -13.45
CA ASP A 109 -37.37 -7.32 -12.94
C ASP A 109 -37.75 -8.40 -13.96
N TYR A 110 -38.83 -8.21 -14.72
CA TYR A 110 -39.20 -9.13 -15.80
C TYR A 110 -38.14 -9.16 -16.91
N GLN A 111 -37.71 -7.99 -17.40
CA GLN A 111 -36.69 -7.87 -18.44
C GLN A 111 -35.33 -8.45 -17.98
N PHE A 112 -34.95 -8.18 -16.74
CA PHE A 112 -33.75 -8.74 -16.12
C PHE A 112 -33.85 -10.26 -15.95
N ASN A 113 -35.00 -10.77 -15.49
CA ASN A 113 -35.21 -12.21 -15.34
C ASN A 113 -35.21 -12.95 -16.68
N GLN A 114 -35.75 -12.36 -17.75
CA GLN A 114 -35.66 -12.93 -19.11
C GLN A 114 -34.19 -13.04 -19.58
N LEU A 115 -33.35 -12.05 -19.27
CA LEU A 115 -31.91 -12.11 -19.55
C LEU A 115 -31.21 -13.21 -18.75
N THR A 116 -31.65 -13.47 -17.51
CA THR A 116 -31.11 -14.57 -16.69
C THR A 116 -31.63 -15.96 -17.08
N LYS A 117 -32.86 -16.10 -17.61
CA LYS A 117 -33.40 -17.39 -18.11
C LYS A 117 -32.70 -17.87 -19.38
N LEU A 118 -32.09 -16.97 -20.14
CA LEU A 118 -31.21 -17.33 -21.26
C LEU A 118 -29.92 -18.06 -20.79
N LYS A 119 -29.61 -18.10 -19.49
CA LYS A 119 -28.53 -18.91 -18.91
C LYS A 119 -28.81 -20.42 -18.94
N THR A 120 -30.08 -20.84 -18.99
CA THR A 120 -30.49 -22.25 -18.85
C THR A 120 -30.83 -22.95 -20.17
N GLY A 121 -30.59 -22.30 -21.32
CA GLY A 121 -31.01 -22.78 -22.64
C GLY A 121 -29.96 -23.52 -23.47
N ALA A 122 -28.89 -24.06 -22.86
CA ALA A 122 -27.91 -24.89 -23.56
C ALA A 122 -27.37 -25.98 -22.61
N GLY A 123 -27.94 -27.17 -22.70
CA GLY A 123 -27.53 -28.32 -21.88
C GLY A 123 -28.57 -29.43 -21.94
N VAL A 124 -28.62 -30.13 -23.08
CA VAL A 124 -29.34 -31.39 -23.22
C VAL A 124 -28.74 -32.41 -22.25
N THR A 125 -29.63 -33.14 -21.60
CA THR A 125 -29.40 -34.25 -20.68
C THR A 125 -28.50 -35.35 -21.24
N GLU A 126 -27.48 -35.75 -20.48
CA GLU A 126 -26.96 -37.12 -20.55
C GLU A 126 -26.73 -37.67 -19.14
N LYS A 127 -27.27 -38.87 -18.92
CA LYS A 127 -27.36 -39.58 -17.65
C LYS A 127 -25.99 -40.14 -17.25
N ALA A 128 -25.64 -40.03 -15.97
CA ALA A 128 -24.56 -40.80 -15.37
C ALA A 128 -24.94 -42.29 -15.27
N PRO A 129 -24.04 -43.25 -15.58
CA PRO A 129 -24.22 -44.63 -15.19
C PRO A 129 -23.70 -44.88 -13.77
N VAL A 130 -24.42 -45.77 -13.09
CA VAL A 130 -24.15 -46.32 -11.75
C VAL A 130 -23.40 -47.64 -11.89
N ALA A 131 -22.36 -47.86 -11.07
CA ALA A 131 -21.84 -49.14 -10.54
C ALA A 131 -20.43 -48.89 -9.95
N GLU A 132 -19.86 -49.55 -8.95
CA GLU A 132 -20.23 -50.50 -7.89
C GLU A 132 -19.02 -50.51 -6.91
N LYS A 133 -19.21 -50.95 -5.65
CA LYS A 133 -18.13 -51.11 -4.65
C LYS A 133 -17.13 -52.21 -5.07
N PRO A 134 -15.89 -52.18 -4.55
CA PRO A 134 -15.57 -53.26 -3.60
C PRO A 134 -14.77 -52.88 -2.34
N THR A 135 -15.06 -53.73 -1.36
CA THR A 135 -14.52 -54.12 -0.05
C THR A 135 -13.03 -53.96 0.31
N LYS A 136 -12.83 -53.74 1.63
CA LYS A 136 -11.62 -53.97 2.45
C LYS A 136 -10.94 -55.33 2.20
N PRO A 137 -9.64 -55.43 2.53
CA PRO A 137 -9.25 -56.25 3.69
C PRO A 137 -8.22 -55.59 4.64
N GLU A 138 -8.25 -56.01 5.91
CA GLU A 138 -7.27 -55.69 6.96
C GLU A 138 -6.15 -56.78 7.06
N PRO A 139 -5.27 -56.82 8.09
CA PRO A 139 -3.91 -56.28 8.04
C PRO A 139 -2.82 -57.34 8.35
N LYS A 140 -1.55 -57.15 7.93
CA LYS A 140 -0.41 -57.92 8.50
C LYS A 140 0.90 -57.13 8.62
N GLU A 141 1.34 -57.08 9.89
CA GLU A 141 2.68 -57.17 10.50
C GLU A 141 3.95 -56.46 9.96
N LYS A 142 4.41 -55.55 10.83
CA LYS A 142 5.79 -55.22 11.28
C LYS A 142 6.99 -55.89 10.59
N THR A 143 7.94 -55.06 10.13
CA THR A 143 9.38 -55.28 10.37
C THR A 143 10.22 -53.98 10.38
N LYS A 144 10.98 -53.84 11.49
CA LYS A 144 12.31 -53.24 11.73
C LYS A 144 12.62 -51.73 11.49
N LYS A 145 13.12 -51.13 12.59
CA LYS A 145 13.75 -49.81 12.81
C LYS A 145 15.00 -49.54 11.94
N LYS A 146 15.22 -48.25 11.63
CA LYS A 146 16.50 -47.47 11.53
C LYS A 146 16.11 -46.00 11.25
N GLY A 147 16.60 -44.92 11.85
CA GLY A 147 17.51 -44.61 12.96
C GLY A 147 17.28 -43.12 13.29
N ALA A 148 17.44 -42.73 14.57
CA ALA A 148 17.18 -41.38 15.07
C ALA A 148 18.21 -40.37 14.54
N LYS A 149 17.76 -39.15 14.19
CA LYS A 149 18.65 -38.02 13.85
C LYS A 149 19.16 -37.39 15.15
N THR A 150 20.48 -37.35 15.32
CA THR A 150 21.18 -36.67 16.43
C THR A 150 21.29 -35.16 16.17
N MET A 151 21.09 -34.34 17.21
CA MET A 151 21.32 -32.89 17.17
C MET A 151 22.81 -32.57 17.39
N ARG A 152 23.35 -31.62 16.62
CA ARG A 152 24.75 -31.14 16.74
C ARG A 152 24.78 -29.68 17.19
N LYS A 153 25.75 -29.33 18.04
CA LYS A 153 26.01 -27.96 18.47
C LYS A 153 27.39 -27.52 18.00
N TRP A 154 27.49 -26.27 17.57
CA TRP A 154 28.74 -25.59 17.26
C TRP A 154 29.31 -24.98 18.54
N VAL A 155 30.54 -25.35 18.90
CA VAL A 155 31.29 -24.76 20.03
C VAL A 155 32.73 -24.55 19.58
N ASN A 156 33.24 -23.32 19.71
CA ASN A 156 34.64 -22.96 19.45
C ASN A 156 35.22 -23.45 18.11
N GLY A 157 34.43 -23.38 17.03
CA GLY A 157 34.89 -23.70 15.67
C GLY A 157 34.78 -25.18 15.26
N GLU A 158 34.32 -26.08 16.14
CA GLU A 158 34.14 -27.49 15.83
C GLU A 158 32.70 -27.98 16.12
N MET A 159 32.25 -29.00 15.35
CA MET A 159 30.96 -29.66 15.56
C MET A 159 31.10 -30.78 16.59
N VAL A 160 30.34 -30.70 17.68
CA VAL A 160 30.30 -31.74 18.72
C VAL A 160 28.90 -32.36 18.81
N GLU A 161 28.85 -33.69 18.96
CA GLU A 161 27.61 -34.46 19.18
C GLU A 161 27.23 -34.44 20.67
N VAL A 162 25.98 -34.09 21.00
CA VAL A 162 25.51 -34.00 22.39
C VAL A 162 24.70 -35.26 22.72
N GLN A 163 25.08 -35.98 23.78
CA GLN A 163 24.28 -37.07 24.37
C GLN A 163 23.24 -36.50 25.34
N GLU A 164 21.99 -36.98 25.23
CA GLU A 164 20.86 -36.59 26.06
C GLU A 164 21.04 -37.02 27.51
N ASN A 165 21.27 -36.05 28.40
CA ASN A 165 20.70 -35.91 29.75
C ASN A 165 21.57 -34.95 30.58
N SER A 166 21.28 -33.65 30.50
CA SER A 166 21.60 -32.75 31.61
C SER A 166 20.56 -31.64 31.68
N ILE A 167 19.95 -31.57 32.85
CA ILE A 167 18.92 -30.64 33.28
C ILE A 167 19.49 -29.21 33.17
N LEU A 168 18.76 -28.33 32.47
CA LEU A 168 19.09 -26.92 32.33
C LEU A 168 18.39 -26.14 33.45
N ASP A 169 19.13 -25.89 34.53
CA ASP A 169 18.80 -24.92 35.57
C ASP A 169 19.97 -23.94 35.69
N TYR A 170 19.70 -22.65 35.47
CA TYR A 170 20.64 -21.57 35.71
C TYR A 170 19.95 -20.44 36.48
N SER A 171 19.23 -20.82 37.53
CA SER A 171 18.85 -19.92 38.61
C SER A 171 19.55 -20.32 39.89
N GLU A 172 20.80 -19.88 40.08
CA GLU A 172 21.37 -19.53 41.40
C GLU A 172 22.76 -18.88 41.25
N GLY A 173 22.93 -17.72 41.87
CA GLY A 173 24.13 -16.89 41.77
C GLY A 173 25.16 -17.14 42.87
N LYS A 174 26.41 -16.78 42.57
CA LYS A 174 27.46 -16.26 43.45
C LYS A 174 28.28 -15.33 42.56
N GLY A 175 28.53 -14.06 42.86
CA GLY A 175 28.86 -13.46 44.15
C GLY A 175 30.26 -12.83 43.96
N ASP A 176 30.33 -11.51 44.16
CA ASP A 176 31.51 -10.64 44.15
C ASP A 176 32.09 -10.14 42.82
N SER A 177 31.71 -8.92 42.46
CA SER A 177 32.68 -7.83 42.21
C SER A 177 31.94 -6.50 42.25
N THR A 178 32.37 -5.66 43.18
CA THR A 178 32.06 -4.24 43.27
C THR A 178 32.60 -3.53 42.03
N ASP A 179 31.73 -3.06 41.15
CA ASP A 179 32.03 -1.92 40.29
C ASP A 179 30.80 -1.02 40.24
N ALA A 180 30.92 0.08 40.99
CA ALA A 180 29.99 1.18 40.98
C ALA A 180 30.00 1.82 39.58
N PHE A 181 28.89 1.68 38.85
CA PHE A 181 28.61 2.49 37.66
C PHE A 181 28.13 3.87 38.13
N SER A 182 29.07 4.71 38.56
CA SER A 182 28.91 6.16 38.57
C SER A 182 29.40 6.70 37.23
N GLY A 183 28.52 6.72 36.23
CA GLY A 183 28.73 7.41 34.96
C GLY A 183 27.73 8.55 34.86
N ALA A 184 28.23 9.78 34.75
CA ALA A 184 27.46 11.01 34.71
C ALA A 184 26.36 10.98 33.64
N GLU A 185 25.18 11.48 34.01
CA GLU A 185 24.04 11.69 33.12
C GLU A 185 24.39 12.75 32.07
N GLU A 186 24.60 12.33 30.83
CA GLU A 186 24.56 13.26 29.70
C GLU A 186 23.11 13.55 29.34
N ALA A 187 22.71 14.81 29.53
CA ALA A 187 21.45 15.34 29.06
C ALA A 187 21.42 15.28 27.52
N ILE A 188 20.59 14.38 26.97
CA ILE A 188 20.30 14.35 25.54
C ILE A 188 19.47 15.60 25.20
N SER A 189 20.14 16.65 24.73
CA SER A 189 19.47 17.80 24.11
C SER A 189 19.19 17.46 22.65
N VAL A 190 17.90 17.41 22.29
CA VAL A 190 17.43 17.23 20.91
C VAL A 190 16.95 18.58 20.41
N ASP A 191 17.45 19.00 19.25
CA ASP A 191 16.98 20.22 18.60
C ASP A 191 15.57 20.01 18.04
N ASN A 192 14.58 20.65 18.68
CA ASN A 192 13.17 20.61 18.28
C ASN A 192 12.84 21.63 17.16
N SER A 193 13.82 22.35 16.62
CA SER A 193 13.62 23.37 15.58
C SER A 193 13.04 22.81 14.27
N ASN A 194 13.32 21.53 13.96
CA ASN A 194 12.83 20.79 12.78
C ASN A 194 11.32 20.46 12.79
N PHE A 195 10.57 20.84 13.83
CA PHE A 195 9.14 20.52 13.93
C PHE A 195 8.23 21.76 13.95
N GLN A 196 8.79 22.99 13.96
CA GLN A 196 8.00 24.21 14.12
C GLN A 196 7.54 24.85 12.80
N ARG A 197 8.05 24.42 11.64
CA ARG A 197 7.70 25.05 10.35
C ARG A 197 6.68 24.21 9.59
N ARG A 198 5.57 24.84 9.20
CA ARG A 198 4.48 24.25 8.39
C ARG A 198 4.93 23.77 7.00
N ASP A 199 6.16 24.10 6.59
CA ASP A 199 6.71 23.91 5.24
C ASP A 199 8.07 23.18 5.22
N ASP A 200 8.34 22.22 6.11
CA ASP A 200 9.56 21.39 6.02
C ASP A 200 9.44 20.32 4.92
N LEU A 201 9.55 20.80 3.68
CA LEU A 201 9.85 20.03 2.48
C LEU A 201 11.36 20.07 2.28
N VAL A 202 12.09 19.08 2.81
CA VAL A 202 13.54 19.00 2.61
C VAL A 202 13.90 17.72 1.87
N LEU A 203 14.32 17.89 0.63
CA LEU A 203 15.14 16.92 -0.11
C LEU A 203 16.29 17.64 -0.85
N VAL A 204 16.68 18.86 -0.45
CA VAL A 204 17.74 19.59 -1.16
C VAL A 204 18.83 20.18 -0.25
N SER A 205 18.53 20.73 0.93
CA SER A 205 19.59 21.36 1.74
C SER A 205 20.37 20.37 2.62
N GLU A 206 19.70 19.58 3.46
CA GLU A 206 20.40 18.79 4.49
C GLU A 206 21.11 17.52 3.96
N LEU A 207 20.79 17.06 2.75
CA LEU A 207 21.52 15.95 2.13
C LEU A 207 22.89 16.38 1.59
N GLN A 208 23.07 17.66 1.21
CA GLN A 208 24.39 18.19 0.83
C GLN A 208 25.30 18.30 2.05
N ASP A 209 24.75 18.69 3.21
CA ASP A 209 25.52 18.78 4.46
C ASP A 209 25.96 17.41 5.01
N ILE A 210 25.16 16.35 4.81
CA ILE A 210 25.50 14.98 5.24
C ILE A 210 26.46 14.27 4.27
N LEU A 211 26.48 14.67 2.98
CA LEU A 211 27.32 14.06 1.95
C LEU A 211 28.67 14.76 1.72
N GLY A 212 29.05 15.70 2.58
CA GLY A 212 30.40 16.29 2.59
C GLY A 212 30.74 17.00 1.29
N GLU A 213 30.30 18.25 1.14
CA GLU A 213 30.95 19.15 0.19
C GLU A 213 32.29 19.59 0.78
N GLU A 214 33.38 19.18 0.10
CA GLU A 214 34.67 19.82 0.17
C GLU A 214 34.48 21.32 -0.12
N SER A 215 34.81 22.13 0.87
CA SER A 215 34.94 23.58 0.72
C SER A 215 36.11 23.89 -0.22
N ASP A 216 35.84 24.71 -1.22
CA ASP A 216 36.84 25.32 -2.10
C ASP A 216 37.93 26.06 -1.30
N GLU A 217 39.16 25.55 -1.31
CA GLU A 217 40.40 26.32 -1.17
C GLU A 217 41.46 25.77 -2.15
N ASP A 218 42.23 26.69 -2.75
CA ASP A 218 42.94 26.58 -4.02
C ASP A 218 44.19 25.66 -4.10
N GLU A 219 44.56 25.39 -5.36
CA GLU A 219 45.90 25.09 -5.95
C GLU A 219 46.23 23.66 -6.47
N ASP A 220 46.35 23.59 -7.81
CA ASP A 220 47.19 22.74 -8.68
C ASP A 220 47.34 21.22 -8.43
N ALA A 221 46.64 20.40 -9.26
CA ALA A 221 47.16 19.27 -10.08
C ALA A 221 46.00 18.35 -10.62
N PRO A 222 46.23 17.37 -11.52
CA PRO A 222 45.47 17.23 -12.77
C PRO A 222 44.18 16.40 -12.68
N LYS A 223 43.15 16.88 -13.39
CA LYS A 223 41.84 16.23 -13.55
C LYS A 223 41.93 14.94 -14.35
N THR A 224 41.55 13.82 -13.71
CA THR A 224 41.21 12.57 -14.40
C THR A 224 39.87 12.05 -13.88
N MET A 225 38.93 11.81 -14.80
CA MET A 225 37.71 10.97 -14.67
C MET A 225 36.43 11.57 -14.05
N THR A 226 35.97 12.74 -14.53
CA THR A 226 34.52 13.11 -14.47
C THR A 226 33.98 13.79 -15.74
N SER A 227 34.82 14.00 -16.76
CA SER A 227 34.46 14.77 -17.98
C SER A 227 33.86 13.94 -19.13
N THR A 228 33.70 12.62 -19.00
CA THR A 228 33.37 11.76 -20.15
C THR A 228 31.86 11.63 -20.44
N PHE A 229 30.97 11.96 -19.50
CA PHE A 229 29.52 11.75 -19.69
C PHE A 229 28.71 13.00 -20.07
N PHE A 230 29.10 14.20 -19.62
CA PHE A 230 28.36 15.45 -19.93
C PHE A 230 28.71 16.05 -21.30
N GLY A 231 29.84 15.68 -21.91
CA GLY A 231 30.29 16.20 -23.21
C GLY A 231 29.44 15.77 -24.42
N LYS A 232 28.47 14.86 -24.26
CA LYS A 232 27.67 14.32 -25.39
C LYS A 232 26.21 14.80 -25.43
N VAL A 233 25.73 15.54 -24.43
CA VAL A 233 24.38 16.13 -24.48
C VAL A 233 24.43 17.53 -25.11
N SER A 234 25.53 18.27 -24.94
CA SER A 234 25.69 19.66 -25.43
C SER A 234 25.61 19.83 -26.96
N SER A 235 25.93 18.81 -27.78
CA SER A 235 26.05 18.97 -29.23
C SER A 235 24.72 18.92 -30.01
N TYR A 236 23.60 18.72 -29.31
CA TYR A 236 22.25 18.65 -29.91
C TYR A 236 21.23 19.63 -29.29
N PHE A 237 21.64 20.54 -28.40
CA PHE A 237 20.72 21.39 -27.63
C PHE A 237 19.93 22.44 -28.44
N GLY A 238 20.15 22.59 -29.75
CA GLY A 238 19.44 23.55 -30.58
C GLY A 238 18.43 22.96 -31.58
N GLY A 239 18.42 21.64 -31.80
CA GLY A 239 17.66 21.01 -32.89
C GLY A 239 16.53 20.12 -32.39
N ALA A 240 15.38 20.16 -33.06
CA ALA A 240 14.30 19.21 -32.84
C ALA A 240 14.76 17.79 -33.25
N ALA A 241 14.57 16.81 -32.37
CA ALA A 241 14.98 15.41 -32.59
C ALA A 241 13.74 14.50 -32.71
N ASP A 242 13.91 13.26 -33.19
CA ASP A 242 12.82 12.27 -33.19
C ASP A 242 12.43 11.93 -31.75
N ILE A 243 11.13 11.92 -31.48
CA ILE A 243 10.59 11.63 -30.16
C ILE A 243 11.01 10.24 -29.64
N ASN A 244 11.19 9.25 -30.52
CA ASN A 244 11.59 7.90 -30.13
C ASN A 244 13.04 7.84 -29.65
N ASP A 245 13.94 8.57 -30.31
CA ASP A 245 15.35 8.63 -29.93
C ASP A 245 15.52 9.34 -28.59
N VAL A 246 14.77 10.44 -28.38
CA VAL A 246 14.73 11.16 -27.10
C VAL A 246 14.14 10.26 -26.01
N SER A 247 13.02 9.60 -26.28
CA SER A 247 12.36 8.70 -25.33
C SER A 247 13.27 7.55 -24.89
N LYS A 248 14.08 6.99 -25.80
CA LYS A 248 15.02 5.91 -25.46
C LYS A 248 16.09 6.39 -24.49
N LYS A 249 16.63 7.60 -24.67
CA LYS A 249 17.62 8.16 -23.73
C LYS A 249 17.02 8.40 -22.35
N PHE A 250 15.81 8.96 -22.30
CA PHE A 250 15.11 9.15 -21.03
C PHE A 250 14.71 7.81 -20.40
N TYR A 251 14.39 6.78 -21.18
CA TYR A 251 14.18 5.43 -20.66
C TYR A 251 15.42 4.94 -19.90
N ASP A 252 16.59 4.97 -20.55
CA ASP A 252 17.85 4.52 -19.92
C ASP A 252 18.15 5.35 -18.66
N GLN A 253 17.89 6.67 -18.67
CA GLN A 253 18.01 7.53 -17.49
C GLN A 253 17.07 7.10 -16.35
N LEU A 254 15.78 6.88 -16.63
CA LEU A 254 14.81 6.45 -15.61
C LEU A 254 15.21 5.10 -15.00
N ILE A 255 15.66 4.14 -15.82
CA ILE A 255 16.16 2.86 -15.32
C ILE A 255 17.38 3.06 -14.42
N SER A 256 18.32 3.92 -14.81
CA SER A 256 19.51 4.21 -14.01
C SER A 256 19.18 4.79 -12.63
N LYS A 257 18.05 5.50 -12.52
CA LYS A 257 17.51 6.07 -11.26
C LYS A 257 16.63 5.09 -10.47
N ASN A 258 16.74 3.79 -10.74
CA ASN A 258 16.02 2.72 -10.04
C ASN A 258 14.49 2.66 -10.33
N ILE A 259 14.05 3.18 -11.49
CA ILE A 259 12.67 2.99 -11.95
C ILE A 259 12.56 1.64 -12.68
N ALA A 260 11.49 0.89 -12.41
CA ALA A 260 11.28 -0.41 -13.00
C ALA A 260 10.95 -0.29 -14.50
N PRO A 261 11.43 -1.22 -15.36
CA PRO A 261 11.17 -1.21 -16.79
C PRO A 261 9.70 -1.00 -17.20
N PRO A 262 8.72 -1.69 -16.59
CA PRO A 262 7.31 -1.48 -16.94
C PRO A 262 6.81 -0.08 -16.59
N THR A 263 7.28 0.47 -15.47
CA THR A 263 6.95 1.82 -15.00
C THR A 263 7.52 2.87 -15.94
N ALA A 264 8.80 2.74 -16.31
CA ALA A 264 9.48 3.65 -17.23
C ALA A 264 8.79 3.68 -18.60
N SER A 265 8.49 2.52 -19.18
CA SER A 265 7.75 2.44 -20.45
C SER A 265 6.37 3.10 -20.35
N ALA A 266 5.61 2.83 -19.28
CA ALA A 266 4.29 3.43 -19.08
C ALA A 266 4.33 4.96 -18.97
N ILE A 267 5.36 5.52 -18.33
CA ILE A 267 5.55 6.98 -18.25
C ILE A 267 5.84 7.55 -19.64
N LEU A 268 6.76 6.93 -20.39
CA LEU A 268 7.16 7.42 -21.71
C LEU A 268 6.04 7.30 -22.74
N ASP A 269 5.25 6.24 -22.70
CA ASP A 269 4.11 6.06 -23.60
C ASP A 269 3.05 7.16 -23.40
N LYS A 270 2.79 7.54 -22.14
CA LYS A 270 1.92 8.69 -21.83
C LYS A 270 2.50 10.00 -22.33
N ILE A 271 3.80 10.21 -22.18
CA ILE A 271 4.48 11.43 -22.67
C ILE A 271 4.40 11.52 -24.20
N LYS A 272 4.66 10.40 -24.90
CA LYS A 272 4.51 10.31 -26.36
C LYS A 272 3.10 10.64 -26.81
N ALA A 273 2.09 10.10 -26.11
CA ALA A 273 0.69 10.40 -26.38
C ALA A 273 0.34 11.87 -26.13
N ASN A 274 0.88 12.49 -25.09
CA ASN A 274 0.63 13.90 -24.74
C ASN A 274 1.27 14.87 -25.74
N ILE A 275 2.51 14.61 -26.17
CA ILE A 275 3.22 15.47 -27.12
C ILE A 275 2.57 15.41 -28.52
N GLY A 276 2.14 14.24 -28.98
CA GLY A 276 1.40 14.08 -30.24
C GLY A 276 2.16 14.45 -31.53
N LYS A 277 3.43 14.85 -31.43
CA LYS A 277 4.32 15.26 -32.53
C LYS A 277 5.44 14.24 -32.74
N LYS A 278 5.91 14.11 -33.99
CA LYS A 278 7.04 13.24 -34.35
C LYS A 278 8.41 13.78 -33.92
N SER A 279 8.53 15.10 -33.79
CA SER A 279 9.76 15.75 -33.38
C SER A 279 9.53 16.65 -32.17
N VAL A 280 10.48 16.62 -31.23
CA VAL A 280 10.42 17.32 -29.96
C VAL A 280 11.82 17.82 -29.56
N THR A 281 11.87 18.92 -28.82
CA THR A 281 13.12 19.37 -28.19
C THR A 281 13.35 18.64 -26.86
N VAL A 282 14.61 18.50 -26.43
CA VAL A 282 14.93 17.88 -25.13
C VAL A 282 14.31 18.66 -23.97
N ALA A 283 14.27 19.99 -24.07
CA ALA A 283 13.65 20.85 -23.05
C ALA A 283 12.14 20.65 -22.95
N GLU A 284 11.43 20.57 -24.08
CA GLU A 284 9.99 20.28 -24.13
C GLU A 284 9.71 18.88 -23.55
N PHE A 285 10.49 17.87 -23.94
CA PHE A 285 10.34 16.52 -23.39
C PHE A 285 10.56 16.47 -21.87
N LYS A 286 11.62 17.12 -21.37
CA LYS A 286 11.91 17.20 -19.93
C LYS A 286 10.81 17.92 -19.17
N SER A 287 10.23 18.97 -19.73
CA SER A 287 9.10 19.69 -19.13
C SER A 287 7.88 18.78 -18.97
N VAL A 288 7.49 18.06 -20.03
CA VAL A 288 6.34 17.15 -20.00
C VAL A 288 6.60 15.96 -19.06
N LEU A 289 7.82 15.43 -19.03
CA LEU A 289 8.23 14.39 -18.08
C LEU A 289 8.09 14.87 -16.63
N THR A 290 8.58 16.08 -16.33
CA THR A 290 8.49 16.70 -15.00
C THR A 290 7.04 16.84 -14.56
N GLU A 291 6.16 17.27 -15.47
CA GLU A 291 4.73 17.41 -15.21
C GLU A 291 4.07 16.06 -14.90
N GLU A 292 4.33 15.02 -15.71
CA GLU A 292 3.73 13.69 -15.50
C GLU A 292 4.23 13.02 -14.22
N LEU A 293 5.52 13.16 -13.88
CA LEU A 293 6.07 12.65 -12.62
C LEU A 293 5.49 13.41 -11.41
N THR A 294 5.37 14.73 -11.51
CA THR A 294 4.75 15.57 -10.47
C THR A 294 3.31 15.16 -10.24
N LYS A 295 2.53 14.99 -11.32
CA LYS A 295 1.15 14.52 -11.28
C LYS A 295 1.02 13.13 -10.65
N THR A 296 1.97 12.24 -10.93
CA THR A 296 1.98 10.87 -10.39
C THR A 296 2.23 10.86 -8.89
N LEU A 297 3.18 11.66 -8.41
CA LEU A 297 3.54 11.74 -6.98
C LEU A 297 2.59 12.61 -6.15
N THR A 298 1.83 13.51 -6.79
CA THR A 298 0.88 14.37 -6.09
C THR A 298 -0.34 13.54 -5.66
N PRO A 299 -0.66 13.47 -4.36
CA PRO A 299 -1.78 12.69 -3.88
C PRO A 299 -3.12 13.29 -4.33
N ASN A 300 -4.05 12.45 -4.79
CA ASN A 300 -5.44 12.84 -5.07
C ASN A 300 -6.34 12.76 -3.83
N VAL A 301 -5.77 12.42 -2.67
CA VAL A 301 -6.47 12.25 -1.39
C VAL A 301 -5.81 13.12 -0.33
N SER A 302 -6.57 13.50 0.70
CA SER A 302 -6.01 14.26 1.83
C SER A 302 -4.91 13.43 2.51
N THR A 303 -3.75 14.05 2.69
CA THR A 303 -2.60 13.53 3.45
C THR A 303 -2.50 14.13 4.85
N ASP A 304 -3.46 14.99 5.25
CA ASP A 304 -3.45 15.62 6.57
C ASP A 304 -3.97 14.67 7.65
N LEU A 305 -3.04 13.88 8.18
CA LEU A 305 -3.32 12.90 9.21
C LEU A 305 -3.76 13.55 10.54
N LEU A 306 -3.25 14.74 10.89
CA LEU A 306 -3.61 15.44 12.13
C LEU A 306 -5.05 15.93 12.08
N TYR A 307 -5.48 16.48 10.93
CA TYR A 307 -6.86 16.88 10.73
C TYR A 307 -7.81 15.68 10.83
N ASP A 308 -7.48 14.56 10.18
CA ASP A 308 -8.29 13.33 10.23
C ASP A 308 -8.43 12.80 11.68
N ILE A 309 -7.34 12.80 12.45
CA ILE A 309 -7.35 12.39 13.87
C ILE A 309 -8.26 13.31 14.70
N LYS A 310 -8.08 14.64 14.59
CA LYS A 310 -8.90 15.62 15.33
C LYS A 310 -10.38 15.50 14.98
N ARG A 311 -10.69 15.30 13.71
CA ARG A 311 -12.07 15.08 13.24
C ARG A 311 -12.66 13.80 13.83
N ASN A 312 -11.87 12.74 13.97
CA ASN A 312 -12.31 11.49 14.57
C ASN A 312 -12.61 11.65 16.08
N SER A 313 -11.74 12.34 16.82
CA SER A 313 -11.95 12.62 18.25
C SER A 313 -13.18 13.48 18.52
N ALA A 314 -13.53 14.41 17.63
CA ALA A 314 -14.72 15.25 17.79
C ALA A 314 -16.06 14.49 17.66
N GLY A 315 -16.07 13.29 17.06
CA GLY A 315 -17.30 12.55 16.73
C GLY A 315 -17.40 11.12 17.27
N LYS A 316 -16.32 10.53 17.81
CA LYS A 316 -16.29 9.14 18.27
C LYS A 316 -15.51 8.99 19.58
N LYS A 317 -15.97 8.10 20.46
CA LYS A 317 -15.23 7.66 21.67
C LYS A 317 -14.13 6.64 21.37
N ARG A 318 -13.68 6.48 20.12
CA ARG A 318 -12.71 5.45 19.73
C ARG A 318 -11.39 6.11 19.33
N PRO A 319 -10.22 5.62 19.80
CA PRO A 319 -8.93 6.14 19.37
C PRO A 319 -8.74 5.97 17.86
N TYR A 320 -7.92 6.81 17.26
CA TYR A 320 -7.54 6.69 15.86
C TYR A 320 -6.50 5.58 15.68
N VAL A 321 -6.84 4.54 14.92
CA VAL A 321 -6.02 3.33 14.82
C VAL A 321 -5.21 3.34 13.53
N ILE A 322 -3.89 3.25 13.64
CA ILE A 322 -2.97 3.18 12.50
C ILE A 322 -2.21 1.86 12.57
N SER A 323 -2.26 1.09 11.49
CA SER A 323 -1.47 -0.15 11.37
C SER A 323 -0.29 0.04 10.43
N VAL A 324 0.89 -0.36 10.88
CA VAL A 324 2.12 -0.33 10.09
C VAL A 324 2.45 -1.73 9.59
N VAL A 325 2.59 -1.88 8.27
CA VAL A 325 2.88 -3.16 7.60
C VAL A 325 4.06 -3.04 6.63
N GLY A 326 4.56 -4.18 6.14
CA GLY A 326 5.65 -4.23 5.17
C GLY A 326 6.49 -5.49 5.29
N VAL A 327 7.52 -5.61 4.45
CA VAL A 327 8.43 -6.77 4.47
C VAL A 327 9.39 -6.73 5.68
N ASN A 328 10.24 -7.73 5.83
CA ASN A 328 11.25 -7.77 6.88
C ASN A 328 12.39 -6.78 6.57
N GLY A 329 12.97 -6.15 7.59
CA GLY A 329 14.18 -5.32 7.45
C GLY A 329 14.00 -3.90 6.88
N VAL A 330 12.79 -3.52 6.44
CA VAL A 330 12.51 -2.17 5.89
C VAL A 330 12.36 -1.07 6.95
N GLY A 331 12.55 -1.38 8.24
CA GLY A 331 12.48 -0.38 9.32
C GLY A 331 11.07 -0.02 9.80
N LYS A 332 10.13 -0.98 9.84
CA LYS A 332 8.76 -0.78 10.36
C LYS A 332 8.72 -0.23 11.78
N SER A 333 9.29 -0.95 12.74
CA SER A 333 9.30 -0.57 14.17
C SER A 333 9.99 0.78 14.39
N THR A 334 11.10 1.04 13.69
CA THR A 334 11.81 2.32 13.74
C THR A 334 10.95 3.47 13.23
N ASN A 335 10.37 3.36 12.02
CA ASN A 335 9.52 4.43 11.48
C ASN A 335 8.20 4.58 12.25
N LEU A 336 7.70 3.51 12.88
CA LEU A 336 6.57 3.60 13.82
C LEU A 336 6.94 4.44 15.03
N ALA A 337 8.14 4.26 15.60
CA ALA A 337 8.63 5.09 16.71
C ALA A 337 8.83 6.55 16.29
N LYS A 338 9.34 6.81 15.09
CA LYS A 338 9.43 8.18 14.52
C LYS A 338 8.05 8.82 14.38
N LEU A 339 7.07 8.05 13.88
CA LEU A 339 5.69 8.52 13.75
C LEU A 339 5.06 8.80 15.13
N ALA A 340 5.33 7.94 16.12
CA ALA A 340 4.91 8.16 17.50
C ALA A 340 5.50 9.46 18.07
N TYR A 341 6.80 9.69 17.88
CA TYR A 341 7.46 10.93 18.27
C TYR A 341 6.80 12.15 17.61
N TRP A 342 6.56 12.10 16.29
CA TRP A 342 5.87 13.18 15.58
C TRP A 342 4.46 13.47 16.15
N PHE A 343 3.71 12.45 16.55
CA PHE A 343 2.42 12.64 17.22
C PHE A 343 2.53 13.27 18.60
N LEU A 344 3.52 12.87 19.41
CA LEU A 344 3.79 13.49 20.72
C LEU A 344 4.13 14.98 20.58
N GLN A 345 4.95 15.33 19.59
CA GLN A 345 5.25 16.75 19.28
C GLN A 345 4.00 17.55 18.87
N ASN A 346 2.91 16.87 18.51
CA ASN A 346 1.62 17.47 18.19
C ASN A 346 0.60 17.35 19.35
N ASN A 347 1.05 17.08 20.58
CA ASN A 347 0.23 16.94 21.78
C ASN A 347 -0.86 15.87 21.67
N LEU A 348 -0.53 14.71 21.09
CA LEU A 348 -1.46 13.57 20.99
C LEU A 348 -0.96 12.41 21.86
N ASN A 349 -1.88 11.78 22.59
CA ASN A 349 -1.59 10.62 23.41
C ASN A 349 -1.50 9.36 22.55
N VAL A 350 -0.38 8.64 22.63
CA VAL A 350 -0.07 7.52 21.73
C VAL A 350 0.06 6.21 22.51
N LEU A 351 -0.72 5.20 22.14
CA LEU A 351 -0.50 3.83 22.59
C LEU A 351 0.15 3.02 21.45
N ILE A 352 1.35 2.49 21.67
CA ILE A 352 1.99 1.55 20.75
C ILE A 352 1.54 0.13 21.11
N CYS A 353 1.07 -0.63 20.13
CA CYS A 353 0.65 -2.02 20.28
C CYS A 353 1.67 -2.94 19.59
N ALA A 354 2.33 -3.80 20.37
CA ALA A 354 3.30 -4.77 19.88
C ALA A 354 2.58 -6.00 19.28
N CYS A 355 2.43 -6.02 17.95
CA CYS A 355 1.85 -7.13 17.20
C CYS A 355 2.87 -7.87 16.30
N ASP A 356 4.17 -7.53 16.35
CA ASP A 356 5.26 -8.38 15.85
C ASP A 356 5.58 -9.47 16.89
N THR A 357 4.73 -10.49 16.93
CA THR A 357 4.83 -11.62 17.88
C THR A 357 5.57 -12.82 17.29
N PHE A 358 6.20 -12.67 16.12
CA PHE A 358 6.90 -13.74 15.42
C PHE A 358 8.42 -13.62 15.55
N ARG A 359 8.95 -12.39 15.46
CA ARG A 359 10.39 -12.14 15.52
C ARG A 359 10.84 -11.99 16.98
N SER A 360 11.78 -12.82 17.41
CA SER A 360 12.41 -12.69 18.73
C SER A 360 13.07 -11.31 18.89
N GLY A 361 12.87 -10.66 20.03
CA GLY A 361 13.41 -9.34 20.33
C GLY A 361 12.58 -8.18 19.76
N ALA A 362 11.52 -8.42 18.99
CA ALA A 362 10.72 -7.35 18.39
C ALA A 362 9.95 -6.56 19.45
N VAL A 363 9.44 -7.26 20.45
CA VAL A 363 8.72 -6.66 21.58
C VAL A 363 9.67 -5.83 22.43
N GLU A 364 10.86 -6.36 22.73
CA GLU A 364 11.92 -5.68 23.49
C GLU A 364 12.44 -4.45 22.72
N GLN A 365 12.56 -4.53 21.40
CA GLN A 365 12.91 -3.39 20.55
C GLN A 365 11.89 -2.25 20.71
N LEU A 366 10.59 -2.56 20.69
CA LEU A 366 9.55 -1.55 20.92
C LEU A 366 9.56 -1.01 22.35
N LYS A 367 9.84 -1.84 23.36
CA LYS A 367 10.02 -1.36 24.75
C LYS A 367 11.11 -0.31 24.85
N VAL A 368 12.26 -0.54 24.22
CA VAL A 368 13.36 0.44 24.21
C VAL A 368 12.90 1.74 23.55
N HIS A 369 12.20 1.67 22.42
CA HIS A 369 11.66 2.86 21.78
C HIS A 369 10.69 3.62 22.68
N VAL A 370 9.71 2.95 23.29
CA VAL A 370 8.73 3.58 24.18
C VAL A 370 9.42 4.21 25.39
N ASN A 371 10.34 3.50 26.05
CA ASN A 371 11.09 4.04 27.19
C ASN A 371 11.88 5.30 26.82
N ASN A 372 12.54 5.31 25.65
CA ASN A 372 13.27 6.48 25.17
C ASN A 372 12.32 7.65 24.86
N LEU A 373 11.18 7.38 24.23
CA LEU A 373 10.17 8.40 23.91
C LEU A 373 9.50 8.95 25.18
N GLN A 374 9.24 8.13 26.19
CA GLN A 374 8.75 8.57 27.49
C GLN A 374 9.73 9.55 28.15
N ARG A 375 11.04 9.23 28.14
CA ARG A 375 12.09 10.12 28.68
C ARG A 375 12.16 11.45 27.92
N LEU A 376 12.14 11.40 26.59
CA LEU A 376 12.16 12.61 25.76
C LEU A 376 10.91 13.47 25.99
N ASN A 377 9.75 12.84 26.11
CA ASN A 377 8.49 13.53 26.33
C ASN A 377 8.37 14.11 27.75
N ALA A 378 8.95 13.45 28.77
CA ALA A 378 9.00 13.98 30.14
C ALA A 378 9.81 15.29 30.26
N ASN A 379 10.79 15.48 29.38
CA ASN A 379 11.61 16.69 29.32
C ASN A 379 11.07 17.75 28.34
N SER A 380 9.92 17.48 27.71
CA SER A 380 9.28 18.35 26.73
C SER A 380 8.15 19.14 27.37
N ALA A 381 7.78 20.28 26.79
CA ALA A 381 6.62 21.08 27.21
C ALA A 381 5.27 20.44 26.81
N THR A 382 5.31 19.26 26.20
CA THR A 382 4.14 18.55 25.67
C THR A 382 3.48 17.71 26.77
N GLU A 383 2.19 17.93 27.03
CA GLU A 383 1.41 17.17 28.04
C GLU A 383 0.94 15.79 27.57
N SER A 384 1.43 15.33 26.41
CA SER A 384 1.07 14.03 25.85
C SER A 384 1.64 12.87 26.68
N LYS A 385 1.03 11.69 26.58
CA LYS A 385 1.59 10.42 27.12
C LYS A 385 1.83 9.39 26.02
N ILE A 386 2.81 8.52 26.26
CA ILE A 386 3.10 7.36 25.41
C ILE A 386 3.30 6.11 26.23
N ASP A 387 2.70 5.00 25.79
CA ASP A 387 2.82 3.70 26.45
C ASP A 387 2.88 2.54 25.45
N LEU A 388 3.32 1.38 25.96
CA LEU A 388 3.36 0.12 25.23
C LEU A 388 2.25 -0.82 25.70
N PHE A 389 1.49 -1.36 24.75
CA PHE A 389 0.59 -2.48 24.96
C PHE A 389 1.18 -3.75 24.36
N GLU A 390 1.33 -4.80 25.18
CA GLU A 390 1.82 -6.09 24.75
C GLU A 390 1.10 -7.25 25.46
N LYS A 391 1.10 -8.43 24.83
CA LYS A 391 0.63 -9.69 25.42
C LYS A 391 1.59 -10.85 25.19
N GLY A 392 2.88 -10.55 25.02
CA GLY A 392 3.93 -11.52 24.70
C GLY A 392 3.84 -12.09 23.28
N TYR A 393 4.45 -13.26 23.08
CA TYR A 393 4.60 -13.91 21.77
C TYR A 393 3.48 -14.93 21.48
N GLY A 394 3.11 -15.09 20.20
CA GLY A 394 1.98 -15.93 19.81
C GLY A 394 1.67 -15.94 18.31
N GLY A 395 0.69 -16.75 17.91
CA GLY A 395 0.25 -16.92 16.52
C GLY A 395 -0.74 -15.85 16.02
N GLY A 396 -1.36 -16.09 14.85
CA GLY A 396 -2.24 -15.11 14.20
C GLY A 396 -3.47 -14.67 15.01
N ASP A 397 -4.11 -15.58 15.74
CA ASP A 397 -5.27 -15.24 16.59
C ASP A 397 -4.85 -14.41 17.82
N HIS A 398 -3.61 -14.61 18.31
CA HIS A 398 -3.04 -13.81 19.37
C HIS A 398 -2.83 -12.36 18.93
N VAL A 399 -2.34 -12.13 17.70
CA VAL A 399 -2.18 -10.78 17.12
C VAL A 399 -3.52 -10.04 17.06
N VAL A 400 -4.58 -10.71 16.57
CA VAL A 400 -5.92 -10.13 16.49
C VAL A 400 -6.46 -9.75 17.87
N ASN A 401 -6.33 -10.66 18.84
CA ASN A 401 -6.82 -10.42 20.20
C ASN A 401 -6.03 -9.31 20.91
N THR A 402 -4.72 -9.24 20.68
CA THR A 402 -3.85 -8.20 21.21
C THR A 402 -4.25 -6.83 20.67
N ALA A 403 -4.43 -6.70 19.35
CA ALA A 403 -4.88 -5.44 18.74
C ALA A 403 -6.25 -4.98 19.27
N LYS A 404 -7.24 -5.88 19.39
CA LYS A 404 -8.55 -5.54 19.98
C LYS A 404 -8.43 -5.07 21.42
N SER A 405 -7.60 -5.76 22.21
CA SER A 405 -7.40 -5.41 23.62
C SER A 405 -6.70 -4.05 23.76
N ALA A 406 -5.73 -3.76 22.90
CA ALA A 406 -5.04 -2.48 22.87
C ALA A 406 -6.00 -1.33 22.54
N ILE A 407 -6.90 -1.52 21.56
CA ILE A 407 -7.90 -0.50 21.19
C ILE A 407 -8.87 -0.23 22.34
N ASN A 408 -9.34 -1.28 23.03
CA ASN A 408 -10.23 -1.12 24.19
C ASN A 408 -9.51 -0.41 25.35
N HIS A 409 -8.29 -0.84 25.67
CA HIS A 409 -7.47 -0.21 26.69
C HIS A 409 -7.18 1.27 26.35
N ALA A 410 -6.86 1.57 25.10
CA ALA A 410 -6.66 2.94 24.64
C ALA A 410 -7.91 3.82 24.83
N GLN A 411 -9.09 3.26 24.57
CA GLN A 411 -10.36 3.94 24.77
C GLN A 411 -10.67 4.18 26.25
N GLU A 412 -10.37 3.23 27.14
CA GLU A 412 -10.59 3.33 28.59
C GLU A 412 -9.64 4.35 29.24
N GLU A 413 -8.38 4.36 28.82
CA GLU A 413 -7.32 5.20 29.37
C GLU A 413 -7.16 6.55 28.65
N GLY A 414 -7.99 6.85 27.65
CA GLY A 414 -8.02 8.14 26.97
C GLY A 414 -6.81 8.43 26.06
N TYR A 415 -6.30 7.43 25.33
CA TYR A 415 -5.32 7.66 24.26
C TYR A 415 -6.01 8.16 22.98
N ASP A 416 -5.36 9.07 22.28
CA ASP A 416 -5.87 9.61 21.01
C ASP A 416 -5.61 8.64 19.85
N ILE A 417 -4.46 7.96 19.88
CA ILE A 417 -3.95 7.15 18.78
C ILE A 417 -3.51 5.78 19.27
N VAL A 418 -3.80 4.74 18.48
CA VAL A 418 -3.20 3.41 18.63
C VAL A 418 -2.33 3.12 17.40
N LEU A 419 -1.03 2.92 17.61
CA LEU A 419 -0.07 2.51 16.59
C LEU A 419 0.21 1.02 16.68
N ILE A 420 -0.16 0.25 15.66
CA ILE A 420 0.03 -1.21 15.66
C ILE A 420 1.27 -1.55 14.83
N ASP A 421 2.32 -2.07 15.48
CA ASP A 421 3.49 -2.64 14.80
C ASP A 421 3.21 -4.10 14.42
N THR A 422 3.35 -4.46 13.15
CA THR A 422 3.07 -5.82 12.69
C THR A 422 4.35 -6.55 12.27
N ALA A 423 4.34 -7.88 12.42
CA ALA A 423 5.42 -8.71 11.91
C ALA A 423 5.67 -8.46 10.42
N GLY A 424 6.95 -8.37 10.05
CA GLY A 424 7.31 -8.30 8.63
C GLY A 424 7.04 -9.63 7.94
N ARG A 425 6.51 -9.55 6.73
CA ARG A 425 6.05 -10.74 6.00
C ARG A 425 6.56 -10.69 4.58
N THR A 426 7.07 -11.83 4.09
CA THR A 426 7.49 -11.96 2.70
C THR A 426 6.29 -11.83 1.78
N HIS A 427 6.31 -10.81 0.91
CA HIS A 427 5.23 -10.46 0.01
C HIS A 427 4.83 -11.57 -0.99
N SER A 428 5.79 -12.41 -1.41
CA SER A 428 5.55 -13.53 -2.34
C SER A 428 4.87 -14.75 -1.71
N ASN A 429 4.76 -14.81 -0.37
CA ASN A 429 4.19 -15.96 0.33
C ASN A 429 2.74 -15.68 0.77
N ALA A 430 1.78 -16.18 -0.01
CA ALA A 430 0.35 -16.03 0.26
C ALA A 430 -0.08 -16.54 1.65
N LYS A 431 0.58 -17.59 2.21
CA LYS A 431 0.28 -18.09 3.55
C LYS A 431 0.67 -17.09 4.64
N LEU A 432 1.76 -16.35 4.42
CA LEU A 432 2.19 -15.30 5.34
C LEU A 432 1.33 -14.04 5.19
N MET A 433 0.72 -13.79 4.04
CA MET A 433 -0.21 -12.66 3.82
C MET A 433 -1.61 -12.92 4.38
N ALA A 434 -2.09 -14.17 4.37
CA ALA A 434 -3.47 -14.51 4.77
C ALA A 434 -3.93 -13.97 6.16
N PRO A 435 -3.07 -13.92 7.20
CA PRO A 435 -3.44 -13.32 8.48
C PRO A 435 -3.74 -11.81 8.42
N LEU A 436 -3.18 -11.07 7.45
CA LEU A 436 -3.38 -9.62 7.34
C LEU A 436 -4.84 -9.25 7.05
N LYS A 437 -5.54 -10.08 6.26
CA LYS A 437 -6.99 -9.89 6.03
C LYS A 437 -7.79 -10.02 7.33
N LYS A 438 -7.57 -11.09 8.10
CA LYS A 438 -8.25 -11.30 9.39
C LYS A 438 -7.93 -10.17 10.37
N PHE A 439 -6.67 -9.72 10.38
CA PHE A 439 -6.25 -8.58 11.19
C PHE A 439 -6.95 -7.28 10.77
N GLY A 440 -6.99 -6.97 9.47
CA GLY A 440 -7.66 -5.78 8.94
C GLY A 440 -9.16 -5.76 9.25
N ASP A 441 -9.84 -6.90 9.10
CA ASP A 441 -11.26 -7.04 9.44
C ASP A 441 -11.52 -6.87 10.94
N ALA A 442 -10.60 -7.35 11.79
CA ALA A 442 -10.82 -7.44 13.23
C ALA A 442 -10.35 -6.19 14.01
N ALA A 443 -9.21 -5.61 13.66
CA ALA A 443 -8.71 -4.36 14.23
C ALA A 443 -9.43 -3.15 13.63
N ASN A 444 -9.89 -3.28 12.37
CA ASN A 444 -10.52 -2.22 11.58
C ASN A 444 -9.75 -0.89 11.71
N PRO A 445 -8.46 -0.85 11.34
CA PRO A 445 -7.65 0.36 11.46
C PRO A 445 -8.30 1.52 10.69
N ASP A 446 -8.09 2.76 11.11
CA ASP A 446 -8.50 3.95 10.38
C ASP A 446 -7.55 4.19 9.19
N LYS A 447 -6.25 3.90 9.36
CA LYS A 447 -5.24 3.93 8.28
C LYS A 447 -4.33 2.71 8.31
N ILE A 448 -4.00 2.21 7.12
CA ILE A 448 -2.97 1.18 6.92
C ILE A 448 -1.80 1.81 6.17
N ILE A 449 -0.64 1.85 6.83
CA ILE A 449 0.58 2.45 6.30
C ILE A 449 1.57 1.33 5.99
N MET A 450 2.00 1.24 4.74
CA MET A 450 3.07 0.32 4.36
C MET A 450 4.42 1.02 4.42
N VAL A 451 5.38 0.44 5.12
CA VAL A 451 6.79 0.87 5.07
C VAL A 451 7.47 0.13 3.94
N GLY A 452 7.96 0.88 2.96
CA GLY A 452 8.85 0.41 1.89
C GLY A 452 10.25 0.98 2.11
N GLU A 453 11.25 0.40 1.46
CA GLU A 453 12.63 0.87 1.51
C GLU A 453 13.04 1.45 0.16
N ALA A 454 13.74 2.59 0.18
CA ALA A 454 14.13 3.30 -1.04
C ALA A 454 15.07 2.47 -1.94
N LEU A 455 15.91 1.62 -1.34
CA LEU A 455 16.88 0.78 -2.04
C LEU A 455 16.22 -0.31 -2.90
N VAL A 456 14.96 -0.66 -2.62
CA VAL A 456 14.27 -1.75 -3.32
C VAL A 456 13.98 -1.33 -4.75
N GLY A 457 14.66 -1.96 -5.71
CA GLY A 457 14.47 -1.71 -7.14
C GLY A 457 13.17 -2.29 -7.69
N THR A 458 13.26 -3.18 -8.68
CA THR A 458 12.09 -3.69 -9.41
C THR A 458 11.11 -4.48 -8.54
N ASP A 459 11.58 -5.07 -7.43
CA ASP A 459 10.75 -5.83 -6.48
C ASP A 459 9.74 -4.93 -5.73
N SER A 460 9.97 -3.61 -5.69
CA SER A 460 9.09 -2.65 -5.01
C SER A 460 7.68 -2.65 -5.58
N VAL A 461 7.53 -2.91 -6.88
CA VAL A 461 6.24 -3.03 -7.57
C VAL A 461 5.44 -4.21 -7.03
N GLU A 462 6.05 -5.41 -7.02
CA GLU A 462 5.38 -6.61 -6.56
C GLU A 462 5.05 -6.53 -5.06
N GLN A 463 5.98 -5.99 -4.26
CA GLN A 463 5.75 -5.75 -2.83
C GLN A 463 4.53 -4.87 -2.60
N ALA A 464 4.47 -3.71 -3.25
CA ALA A 464 3.38 -2.76 -3.08
C ALA A 464 2.04 -3.37 -3.51
N VAL A 465 1.99 -4.05 -4.66
CA VAL A 465 0.77 -4.70 -5.18
C VAL A 465 0.29 -5.82 -4.27
N ASN A 466 1.19 -6.71 -3.84
CA ASN A 466 0.82 -7.85 -3.01
C ASN A 466 0.31 -7.43 -1.63
N PHE A 467 0.94 -6.44 -0.99
CA PHE A 467 0.46 -5.91 0.28
C PHE A 467 -0.87 -5.17 0.14
N ASN A 468 -1.06 -4.40 -0.94
CA ASN A 468 -2.33 -3.73 -1.19
C ASN A 468 -3.48 -4.73 -1.36
N ASN A 469 -3.22 -5.87 -2.02
CA ASN A 469 -4.21 -6.93 -2.21
C ASN A 469 -4.40 -7.81 -0.97
N ALA A 470 -3.46 -7.84 -0.02
CA ALA A 470 -3.47 -8.75 1.13
C ALA A 470 -4.64 -8.51 2.10
N PHE A 471 -5.21 -7.29 2.12
CA PHE A 471 -6.35 -6.94 2.96
C PHE A 471 -7.71 -7.26 2.30
N GLY A 472 -7.71 -7.79 1.08
CA GLY A 472 -8.90 -8.14 0.31
C GLY A 472 -9.66 -6.93 -0.23
N ASN A 473 -10.79 -7.18 -0.91
CA ASN A 473 -11.48 -6.15 -1.73
C ASN A 473 -12.15 -5.01 -0.94
N ARG A 474 -12.05 -5.00 0.41
CA ARG A 474 -12.74 -4.00 1.25
C ARG A 474 -11.80 -2.92 1.76
N ARG A 475 -10.49 -3.16 1.71
CA ARG A 475 -9.47 -2.33 2.36
C ARG A 475 -8.22 -2.34 1.50
N ASN A 476 -7.68 -1.15 1.26
CA ASN A 476 -6.41 -0.94 0.57
C ASN A 476 -5.41 -0.33 1.54
N LEU A 477 -4.15 -0.24 1.13
CA LEU A 477 -3.20 0.64 1.79
C LEU A 477 -3.64 2.09 1.63
N ASP A 478 -3.47 2.88 2.69
CA ASP A 478 -3.78 4.31 2.66
C ASP A 478 -2.55 5.14 2.30
N PHE A 479 -1.38 4.76 2.84
CA PHE A 479 -0.14 5.51 2.67
C PHE A 479 1.10 4.62 2.62
N PHE A 480 2.16 5.16 2.01
CA PHE A 480 3.51 4.65 2.18
C PHE A 480 4.34 5.52 3.13
N ILE A 481 5.26 4.88 3.86
CA ILE A 481 6.45 5.52 4.40
C ILE A 481 7.66 4.91 3.70
N ILE A 482 8.51 5.73 3.08
CA ILE A 482 9.71 5.24 2.39
C ILE A 482 10.91 5.44 3.29
N SER A 483 11.50 4.35 3.78
CA SER A 483 12.66 4.37 4.66
C SER A 483 13.98 4.32 3.91
N LYS A 484 15.07 4.63 4.63
CA LYS A 484 16.45 4.56 4.14
C LYS A 484 16.68 5.42 2.89
N VAL A 485 16.03 6.57 2.82
CA VAL A 485 16.21 7.50 1.70
C VAL A 485 17.61 8.12 1.72
N ASP A 486 18.20 8.24 2.91
CA ASP A 486 19.59 8.64 3.15
C ASP A 486 20.62 7.73 2.48
N THR A 487 20.29 6.47 2.17
CA THR A 487 21.26 5.51 1.65
C THR A 487 21.28 5.40 0.12
N VAL A 488 20.35 6.06 -0.59
CA VAL A 488 20.16 5.84 -2.04
C VAL A 488 20.65 6.97 -2.94
N GLY A 489 21.07 8.11 -2.37
CA GLY A 489 21.46 9.28 -3.15
C GLY A 489 20.33 9.73 -4.08
N ASP A 490 20.58 9.70 -5.39
CA ASP A 490 19.62 10.08 -6.44
C ASP A 490 18.76 8.91 -6.97
N LEU A 491 18.95 7.69 -6.46
CA LEU A 491 18.24 6.47 -6.87
C LEU A 491 16.84 6.36 -6.24
N VAL A 492 16.03 7.41 -6.40
CA VAL A 492 14.70 7.56 -5.78
C VAL A 492 13.55 6.94 -6.58
N GLY A 493 13.84 6.20 -7.66
CA GLY A 493 12.85 5.64 -8.58
C GLY A 493 11.89 4.61 -7.98
N SER A 494 12.26 3.97 -6.87
CA SER A 494 11.41 3.05 -6.11
C SER A 494 10.11 3.72 -5.63
N MET A 495 10.17 5.01 -5.29
CA MET A 495 9.01 5.80 -4.91
C MET A 495 7.98 5.88 -6.05
N ILE A 496 8.44 6.14 -7.27
CA ILE A 496 7.59 6.19 -8.47
C ILE A 496 6.99 4.81 -8.75
N ASN A 497 7.79 3.75 -8.65
CA ASN A 497 7.34 2.39 -8.88
C ASN A 497 6.16 2.01 -7.98
N MET A 498 6.27 2.27 -6.68
CA MET A 498 5.24 1.93 -5.70
C MET A 498 3.96 2.73 -5.93
N VAL A 499 4.09 4.05 -6.13
CA VAL A 499 2.94 4.95 -6.34
C VAL A 499 2.24 4.63 -7.65
N MET A 500 2.96 4.38 -8.75
CA MET A 500 2.34 4.02 -10.02
C MET A 500 1.63 2.67 -9.96
N ALA A 501 2.21 1.69 -9.29
CA ALA A 501 1.67 0.34 -9.20
C ALA A 501 0.38 0.27 -8.38
N THR A 502 0.26 1.10 -7.33
CA THR A 502 -0.83 0.99 -6.34
C THR A 502 -1.75 2.20 -6.28
N ARG A 503 -1.32 3.36 -6.81
CA ARG A 503 -1.95 4.68 -6.62
C ARG A 503 -2.02 5.13 -5.15
N VAL A 504 -1.27 4.49 -4.28
CA VAL A 504 -1.20 4.83 -2.85
C VAL A 504 -0.14 5.91 -2.68
N PRO A 505 -0.46 7.06 -2.03
CA PRO A 505 0.48 8.15 -1.88
C PRO A 505 1.52 7.90 -0.79
N ILE A 506 2.68 8.53 -0.93
CA ILE A 506 3.72 8.54 0.09
C ILE A 506 3.42 9.66 1.09
N LEU A 507 3.32 9.29 2.36
CA LEU A 507 3.05 10.23 3.46
C LEU A 507 4.35 10.81 4.03
N PHE A 508 5.31 9.95 4.34
CA PHE A 508 6.61 10.35 4.90
C PHE A 508 7.77 9.62 4.23
N VAL A 509 8.95 10.23 4.36
CA VAL A 509 10.25 9.65 4.04
C VAL A 509 11.10 9.59 5.30
N GLY A 510 11.74 8.46 5.54
CA GLY A 510 12.70 8.27 6.62
C GLY A 510 14.13 8.48 6.09
N THR A 511 14.85 9.43 6.69
CA THR A 511 16.14 9.94 6.21
C THR A 511 17.28 9.67 7.21
N GLY A 512 17.20 8.57 7.97
CA GLY A 512 18.17 8.26 9.02
C GLY A 512 17.61 7.30 10.07
N GLN A 513 18.22 7.27 11.26
CA GLN A 513 17.90 6.31 12.33
C GLN A 513 17.30 6.96 13.59
N THR A 514 17.43 8.27 13.74
CA THR A 514 16.92 9.01 14.91
C THR A 514 15.42 9.30 14.79
N TYR A 515 14.78 9.72 15.88
CA TYR A 515 13.34 10.01 15.88
C TYR A 515 12.94 11.21 15.03
N THR A 516 13.86 12.16 14.83
CA THR A 516 13.68 13.37 14.02
C THR A 516 13.86 13.11 12.53
N ASP A 517 14.44 11.97 12.14
CA ASP A 517 14.74 11.63 10.74
C ASP A 517 13.49 11.11 9.99
N ILE A 518 12.38 11.85 10.06
CA ILE A 518 11.14 11.61 9.33
C ILE A 518 10.63 12.92 8.75
N LYS A 519 10.40 12.97 7.44
CA LYS A 519 10.01 14.19 6.72
C LYS A 519 8.85 13.95 5.77
N LYS A 520 8.09 14.99 5.46
CA LYS A 520 7.07 14.93 4.39
C LYS A 520 7.77 14.84 3.03
N LEU A 521 7.11 14.17 2.08
CA LEU A 521 7.66 14.05 0.72
C LEU A 521 7.65 15.40 0.00
N SER A 522 8.82 15.87 -0.45
CA SER A 522 8.92 16.94 -1.44
C SER A 522 8.83 16.37 -2.85
N VAL A 523 7.63 16.45 -3.45
CA VAL A 523 7.39 16.00 -4.83
C VAL A 523 8.36 16.67 -5.80
N LYS A 524 8.52 17.99 -5.69
CA LYS A 524 9.42 18.77 -6.54
C LYS A 524 10.85 18.22 -6.49
N SER A 525 11.37 17.97 -5.29
CA SER A 525 12.74 17.51 -5.13
C SER A 525 12.96 16.09 -5.68
N VAL A 526 12.00 15.17 -5.50
CA VAL A 526 12.09 13.84 -6.10
C VAL A 526 12.09 13.92 -7.62
N VAL A 527 11.21 14.75 -8.20
CA VAL A 527 11.16 14.94 -9.66
C VAL A 527 12.45 15.58 -10.19
N ASP A 528 13.00 16.57 -9.47
CA ASP A 528 14.29 17.18 -9.82
C ASP A 528 15.43 16.13 -9.80
N MET A 529 15.48 15.24 -8.80
CA MET A 529 16.49 14.17 -8.73
C MET A 529 16.38 13.15 -9.88
N LEU A 530 15.15 12.85 -10.33
CA LEU A 530 14.91 11.92 -11.43
C LEU A 530 15.21 12.52 -12.81
N THR A 531 15.12 13.85 -12.94
CA THR A 531 15.28 14.56 -14.22
C THR A 531 16.63 15.26 -14.39
N ARG A 532 17.44 15.32 -13.33
CA ARG A 532 18.88 15.62 -13.38
C ARG A 532 19.64 14.40 -13.89
#